data_AF-A0A8D5JID7-F1
#
_entry.id   AF-A0A8D5JID7-F1
#
_cell.length_a   1.000
_cell.length_b   1.000
_cell.length_c   1.000
_cell.angle_alpha   90.00
_cell.angle_beta   90.00
_cell.angle_gamma   90.00
#
_symmetry.space_group_name_H-M   'P 1'
#
loop_
_entity.id
_entity.type
_entity.pdbx_description
1 polymer ?
#
loop_
_entity_poly.entity_id
_entity_poly.type
_entity_poly.pdbx_seq_one_letter_code
_entity_poly.pdbx_strand_id
1 'polypeptide(L)'
;MSATALEKFQAAFPDATCKSVLDTVVIDVEPDRLENTLSTLKTDPALNCGLLLDVTGIDYKDYPGPDRTRFAVVYTLRNWQDNFLVQVRCPVEDPEKGVTSATHLWGSANWGERETWDQYGITFQNHPDLRRILNHWQFKGHPLRKDYDIGKGQICTESDRLEKEIRARLAENGIEESTMKDINTEIMFLNLGPSHPATHGAIRILTALDGETVMANVNEIGYLHRGFEKTAENRTYNQIVPLTDRLNYCSSMMNNIAYVKAVESWLGVEITERAQFMRVILTEFYRVLDHLVCIAANLVDMGGLTNYWYLYNEKEAAYDFISRLTGARLTSSFTRIGGMYRDFYEGWETDLELQLRDIEKGIGDSLALIETNRIVHDRTQDVCILPAETALSYGFTGPTLRASGIPFDLRKDAPYYNYESFDFEVPVGSKGISTTG
;
A
#
# COMPACT_ATOMS: atom_id res chain seq x y z
N MET A 1 10.95 -5.28 -21.40
CA MET A 1 12.16 -4.65 -20.82
C MET A 1 13.41 -5.05 -21.58
N SER A 2 14.41 -4.16 -21.64
CA SER A 2 15.65 -4.32 -22.42
C SER A 2 16.61 -5.33 -21.79
N ALA A 3 17.30 -6.11 -22.64
CA ALA A 3 18.38 -7.02 -22.26
C ALA A 3 19.41 -6.39 -21.29
N THR A 4 19.53 -5.06 -21.29
CA THR A 4 20.42 -4.28 -20.44
C THR A 4 20.16 -4.39 -18.93
N ALA A 5 18.91 -4.59 -18.47
CA ALA A 5 18.65 -4.70 -17.02
C ALA A 5 19.18 -6.03 -16.47
N LEU A 6 18.84 -7.14 -17.12
CA LEU A 6 19.35 -8.47 -16.75
C LEU A 6 20.88 -8.53 -16.83
N GLU A 7 21.48 -7.96 -17.87
CA GLU A 7 22.94 -7.87 -18.02
C GLU A 7 23.59 -7.06 -16.88
N LYS A 8 22.98 -5.94 -16.46
CA LYS A 8 23.42 -5.17 -15.27
C LYS A 8 23.40 -6.04 -14.01
N PHE A 9 22.34 -6.80 -13.77
CA PHE A 9 22.23 -7.67 -12.59
C PHE A 9 23.17 -8.87 -12.65
N GLN A 10 23.37 -9.48 -13.81
CA GLN A 10 24.33 -10.57 -14.00
C GLN A 10 25.77 -10.09 -13.84
N ALA A 11 26.08 -8.87 -14.25
CA ALA A 11 27.38 -8.24 -14.03
C ALA A 11 27.60 -7.89 -12.55
N ALA A 12 26.58 -7.41 -11.84
CA ALA A 12 26.66 -7.08 -10.43
C ALA A 12 26.70 -8.32 -9.51
N PHE A 13 26.03 -9.41 -9.90
CA PHE A 13 25.93 -10.65 -9.11
C PHE A 13 26.28 -11.89 -9.96
N PRO A 14 27.58 -12.12 -10.25
CA PRO A 14 28.00 -13.27 -11.06
C PRO A 14 27.75 -14.61 -10.36
N ASP A 15 27.69 -14.62 -9.03
CA ASP A 15 27.51 -15.84 -8.22
C ASP A 15 26.05 -16.14 -7.86
N ALA A 16 25.08 -15.30 -8.27
CA ALA A 16 23.66 -15.47 -7.97
C ALA A 16 22.88 -15.92 -9.21
N THR A 17 21.79 -16.68 -8.99
CA THR A 17 20.95 -17.11 -10.11
C THR A 17 19.97 -15.99 -10.47
N CYS A 18 20.33 -15.19 -11.46
CA CYS A 18 19.47 -14.12 -12.01
C CYS A 18 18.62 -14.65 -13.17
N LYS A 19 17.30 -14.53 -13.06
CA LYS A 19 16.33 -14.92 -14.11
C LYS A 19 15.40 -13.74 -14.39
N SER A 20 15.05 -13.51 -15.65
CA SER A 20 13.94 -12.62 -15.99
C SER A 20 12.63 -13.41 -16.01
N VAL A 21 11.64 -12.90 -15.28
CA VAL A 21 10.26 -13.42 -15.27
C VAL A 21 9.35 -12.26 -15.62
N LEU A 22 8.75 -12.31 -16.81
CA LEU A 22 7.95 -11.20 -17.37
C LEU A 22 8.80 -9.90 -17.40
N ASP A 23 8.35 -8.90 -16.65
CA ASP A 23 8.95 -7.57 -16.51
C ASP A 23 9.78 -7.43 -15.21
N THR A 24 10.13 -8.54 -14.58
CA THR A 24 10.82 -8.54 -13.29
C THR A 24 12.12 -9.34 -13.37
N VAL A 25 13.18 -8.84 -12.74
CA VAL A 25 14.40 -9.61 -12.51
C VAL A 25 14.29 -10.31 -11.17
N VAL A 26 14.35 -11.64 -11.18
CA VAL A 26 14.31 -12.49 -9.99
C VAL A 26 15.72 -12.97 -9.69
N ILE A 27 16.19 -12.73 -8.48
CA ILE A 27 17.51 -13.13 -7.99
C ILE A 27 17.30 -14.14 -6.86
N ASP A 28 17.74 -15.38 -7.07
CA ASP A 28 17.76 -16.40 -6.03
C ASP A 28 19.09 -16.32 -5.26
N VAL A 29 19.02 -16.11 -3.94
CA VAL A 29 20.17 -15.87 -3.06
C VAL A 29 20.05 -16.70 -1.78
N GLU A 30 21.17 -17.25 -1.31
CA GLU A 30 21.24 -17.95 -0.02
C GLU A 30 21.19 -16.98 1.17
N PRO A 31 20.66 -17.39 2.35
CA PRO A 31 20.51 -16.54 3.53
C PRO A 31 21.77 -15.75 3.92
N ASP A 32 22.95 -16.39 3.87
CA ASP A 32 24.22 -15.77 4.26
C ASP A 32 24.64 -14.61 3.35
N ARG A 33 24.08 -14.53 2.14
CA ARG A 33 24.40 -13.49 1.14
C ARG A 33 23.28 -12.46 0.98
N LEU A 34 22.16 -12.62 1.69
CA LEU A 34 20.99 -11.75 1.55
C LEU A 34 21.32 -10.29 1.85
N GLU A 35 21.94 -10.02 3.01
CA GLU A 35 22.29 -8.67 3.45
C GLU A 35 23.22 -7.96 2.45
N ASN A 36 24.26 -8.65 1.99
CA ASN A 36 25.20 -8.09 1.01
C ASN A 36 24.51 -7.79 -0.33
N THR A 37 23.63 -8.67 -0.78
CA THR A 37 22.86 -8.47 -2.03
C THR A 37 21.93 -7.26 -1.90
N LEU A 38 21.15 -7.19 -0.83
CA LEU A 38 20.24 -6.08 -0.57
C LEU A 38 20.99 -4.75 -0.42
N SER A 39 22.11 -4.74 0.30
CA SER A 39 22.95 -3.55 0.44
C SER A 39 23.51 -3.09 -0.90
N THR A 40 23.98 -4.01 -1.74
CA THR A 40 24.46 -3.70 -3.10
C THR A 40 23.34 -3.14 -3.97
N LEU A 41 22.14 -3.72 -3.93
CA LEU A 41 20.97 -3.23 -4.67
C LEU A 41 20.59 -1.79 -4.28
N LYS A 42 20.78 -1.42 -3.02
CA LYS A 42 20.52 -0.06 -2.55
C LYS A 42 21.64 0.93 -2.90
N THR A 43 22.89 0.52 -2.72
CA THR A 43 24.05 1.43 -2.73
C THR A 43 24.71 1.57 -4.10
N ASP A 44 24.61 0.57 -4.97
CA ASP A 44 25.18 0.62 -6.31
C ASP A 44 24.43 1.68 -7.15
N PRO A 45 25.11 2.75 -7.63
CA PRO A 45 24.49 3.77 -8.46
C PRO A 45 23.87 3.23 -9.75
N ALA A 46 24.36 2.09 -10.27
CA ALA A 46 23.83 1.47 -11.47
C ALA A 46 22.50 0.71 -11.22
N LEU A 47 22.22 0.33 -9.97
CA LEU A 47 21.03 -0.43 -9.57
C LEU A 47 20.03 0.42 -8.80
N ASN A 48 20.50 1.27 -7.88
CA ASN A 48 19.77 2.30 -7.14
C ASN A 48 18.31 1.95 -6.81
N CYS A 49 18.09 0.79 -6.17
CA CYS A 49 16.77 0.34 -5.75
C CYS A 49 16.31 1.11 -4.50
N GLY A 50 15.91 2.36 -4.69
CA GLY A 50 15.49 3.25 -3.62
C GLY A 50 14.15 2.87 -2.97
N LEU A 51 13.28 2.13 -3.67
CA LEU A 51 11.96 1.75 -3.19
C LEU A 51 11.88 0.26 -2.86
N LEU A 52 11.72 -0.08 -1.58
CA LEU A 52 11.25 -1.39 -1.15
C LEU A 52 9.72 -1.35 -1.06
N LEU A 53 9.07 -2.03 -2.01
CA LEU A 53 7.62 -2.03 -2.18
C LEU A 53 6.94 -3.02 -1.23
N ASP A 54 7.53 -4.21 -1.07
CA ASP A 54 6.91 -5.28 -0.28
C ASP A 54 7.94 -6.35 0.17
N VAL A 55 7.64 -7.02 1.28
CA VAL A 55 8.37 -8.19 1.78
C VAL A 55 7.35 -9.28 2.08
N THR A 56 7.42 -10.38 1.33
CA THR A 56 6.43 -11.46 1.42
C THR A 56 7.07 -12.79 1.78
N GLY A 57 6.38 -13.58 2.60
CA GLY A 57 6.72 -14.98 2.85
C GLY A 57 6.02 -15.91 1.84
N ILE A 58 6.66 -17.04 1.53
CA ILE A 58 6.07 -18.13 0.75
C ILE A 58 6.22 -19.42 1.56
N ASP A 59 5.13 -20.20 1.68
CA ASP A 59 5.12 -21.56 2.23
C ASP A 59 4.86 -22.58 1.11
N TYR A 60 5.92 -23.28 0.68
CA TYR A 60 5.92 -24.26 -0.40
C TYR A 60 5.45 -25.66 0.01
N LYS A 61 4.96 -25.86 1.24
CA LYS A 61 4.61 -27.20 1.77
C LYS A 61 3.79 -28.08 0.81
N ASP A 62 2.77 -27.51 0.15
CA ASP A 62 1.88 -28.25 -0.75
C ASP A 62 2.17 -27.99 -2.24
N TYR A 63 3.29 -27.31 -2.56
CA TYR A 63 3.59 -26.89 -3.93
C TYR A 63 4.16 -28.04 -4.77
N PRO A 64 3.60 -28.34 -5.96
CA PRO A 64 4.12 -29.40 -6.83
C PRO A 64 5.42 -28.93 -7.50
N GLY A 65 6.57 -29.51 -7.13
CA GLY A 65 7.87 -29.13 -7.69
C GLY A 65 9.04 -29.96 -7.10
N PRO A 66 10.28 -29.71 -7.55
CA PRO A 66 11.46 -30.34 -6.94
C PRO A 66 11.55 -29.98 -5.46
N ASP A 67 12.22 -30.82 -4.66
CA ASP A 67 12.50 -30.57 -3.23
C ASP A 67 13.08 -29.16 -3.08
N ARG A 68 12.27 -28.28 -2.52
CA ARG A 68 12.60 -26.90 -2.20
C ARG A 68 12.45 -26.71 -0.71
N THR A 69 13.24 -25.80 -0.18
CA THR A 69 13.08 -25.33 1.18
C THR A 69 11.64 -24.87 1.41
N ARG A 70 11.03 -25.28 2.52
CA ARG A 70 9.60 -25.04 2.80
C ARG A 70 9.27 -23.56 2.75
N PHE A 71 10.07 -22.72 3.41
CA PHE A 71 9.83 -21.28 3.45
C PHE A 71 10.77 -20.53 2.50
N ALA A 72 10.29 -19.42 1.97
CA ALA A 72 11.11 -18.42 1.31
C ALA A 72 10.61 -17.01 1.65
N VAL A 73 11.51 -16.04 1.69
CA VAL A 73 11.19 -14.61 1.79
C VAL A 73 11.51 -13.95 0.46
N VAL A 74 10.61 -13.08 -0.01
CA VAL A 74 10.73 -12.35 -1.26
C VAL A 74 10.68 -10.85 -0.99
N TYR A 75 11.78 -10.17 -1.29
CA TYR A 75 11.87 -8.71 -1.26
C TYR A 75 11.57 -8.16 -2.65
N THR A 76 10.52 -7.34 -2.77
CA THR A 76 10.15 -6.68 -4.03
C THR A 76 10.64 -5.23 -4.01
N LEU A 77 11.64 -4.97 -4.84
CA LEU A 77 12.37 -3.71 -4.92
C LEU A 77 12.15 -3.05 -6.28
N ARG A 78 12.13 -1.73 -6.32
CA ARG A 78 12.04 -0.95 -7.55
C ARG A 78 13.08 0.16 -7.58
N ASN A 79 13.72 0.30 -8.74
CA ASN A 79 14.41 1.52 -9.09
C ASN A 79 13.39 2.47 -9.72
N TRP A 80 13.21 3.65 -9.13
CA TRP A 80 12.22 4.63 -9.60
C TRP A 80 12.70 5.48 -10.79
N GLN A 81 14.02 5.57 -11.03
CA GLN A 81 14.63 6.35 -12.11
C GLN A 81 14.64 5.57 -13.42
N ASP A 82 15.15 4.34 -13.37
CA ASP A 82 15.25 3.45 -14.55
C ASP A 82 14.02 2.53 -14.70
N ASN A 83 13.08 2.59 -13.74
CA ASN A 83 11.80 1.88 -13.74
C ASN A 83 11.89 0.36 -14.01
N PHE A 84 12.83 -0.32 -13.35
CA PHE A 84 12.86 -1.78 -13.32
C PHE A 84 12.46 -2.32 -11.95
N LEU A 85 11.86 -3.52 -11.96
CA LEU A 85 11.42 -4.25 -10.78
C LEU A 85 12.36 -5.43 -10.52
N VAL A 86 12.76 -5.61 -9.27
CA VAL A 86 13.64 -6.69 -8.83
C VAL A 86 12.96 -7.44 -7.69
N GLN A 87 13.03 -8.76 -7.74
CA GLN A 87 12.60 -9.64 -6.67
C GLN A 87 13.78 -10.46 -6.17
N VAL A 88 14.18 -10.25 -4.92
CA VAL A 88 15.20 -11.08 -4.28
C VAL A 88 14.51 -12.17 -3.49
N ARG A 89 14.74 -13.44 -3.85
CA ARG A 89 14.17 -14.60 -3.17
C ARG A 89 15.24 -15.29 -2.34
N CYS A 90 14.94 -15.49 -1.07
CA CYS A 90 15.80 -16.18 -0.14
C CYS A 90 15.08 -17.41 0.43
N PRO A 91 15.57 -18.65 0.24
CA PRO A 91 15.02 -19.81 0.92
C PRO A 91 15.31 -19.71 2.43
N VAL A 92 14.43 -20.25 3.26
CA VAL A 92 14.54 -20.25 4.73
C VAL A 92 14.27 -21.66 5.25
N GLU A 93 15.35 -22.38 5.61
CA GLU A 93 15.24 -23.76 6.10
C GLU A 93 14.60 -23.84 7.47
N ASP A 94 15.07 -23.00 8.39
CA ASP A 94 14.56 -22.90 9.74
C ASP A 94 13.91 -21.52 9.94
N PRO A 95 12.57 -21.44 10.06
CA PRO A 95 11.88 -20.18 10.26
C PRO A 95 12.21 -19.53 11.61
N GLU A 96 12.64 -20.29 12.63
CA GLU A 96 13.03 -19.72 13.93
C GLU A 96 14.40 -19.05 13.86
N LYS A 97 15.36 -19.68 13.17
CA LYS A 97 16.67 -19.08 12.86
C LYS A 97 16.52 -17.86 11.95
N GLY A 98 15.62 -17.94 10.97
CA GLY A 98 15.20 -16.80 10.17
C GLY A 98 16.28 -16.26 9.22
N VAL A 99 16.14 -15.00 8.83
CA VAL A 99 17.07 -14.28 7.94
C VAL A 99 17.47 -12.92 8.52
N THR A 100 18.52 -12.28 8.01
CA THR A 100 18.92 -10.93 8.44
C THR A 100 17.89 -9.88 8.03
N SER A 101 17.56 -8.97 8.94
CA SER A 101 16.62 -7.86 8.69
C SER A 101 17.20 -6.79 7.77
N ALA A 102 16.36 -6.28 6.86
CA ALA A 102 16.68 -5.18 5.95
C ALA A 102 16.26 -3.80 6.49
N THR A 103 15.83 -3.67 7.75
CA THR A 103 15.34 -2.40 8.33
C THR A 103 16.40 -1.29 8.38
N HIS A 104 17.67 -1.66 8.43
CA HIS A 104 18.77 -0.69 8.37
C HIS A 104 18.99 -0.14 6.95
N LEU A 105 18.49 -0.83 5.92
CA LEU A 105 18.52 -0.39 4.53
C LEU A 105 17.25 0.39 4.17
N TRP A 106 16.05 -0.15 4.42
CA TRP A 106 14.80 0.55 4.11
C TRP A 106 13.90 0.61 5.34
N GLY A 107 13.36 1.80 5.63
CA GLY A 107 12.37 1.97 6.69
C GLY A 107 11.09 1.16 6.45
N SER A 108 10.70 0.93 5.20
CA SER A 108 9.53 0.11 4.84
C SER A 108 9.68 -1.37 5.22
N ALA A 109 10.91 -1.88 5.30
CA ALA A 109 11.16 -3.27 5.69
C ALA A 109 10.60 -3.56 7.09
N ASN A 110 10.48 -2.54 7.96
CA ASN A 110 9.92 -2.72 9.30
C ASN A 110 8.49 -3.28 9.24
N TRP A 111 7.67 -2.80 8.30
CA TRP A 111 6.29 -3.23 8.17
C TRP A 111 6.21 -4.62 7.51
N GLY A 112 6.88 -4.80 6.37
CA GLY A 112 6.82 -6.06 5.62
C GLY A 112 7.44 -7.25 6.33
N GLU A 113 8.56 -7.06 7.04
CA GLU A 113 9.20 -8.13 7.82
C GLU A 113 8.36 -8.52 9.04
N ARG A 114 7.73 -7.55 9.71
CA ARG A 114 6.78 -7.83 10.79
C ARG A 114 5.55 -8.58 10.31
N GLU A 115 5.00 -8.21 9.16
CA GLU A 115 3.86 -8.91 8.55
C GLU A 115 4.25 -10.35 8.18
N THR A 116 5.40 -10.53 7.54
CA THR A 116 5.92 -11.86 7.19
C THR A 116 6.13 -12.72 8.44
N TRP A 117 6.65 -12.15 9.53
CA TRP A 117 6.75 -12.85 10.81
C TRP A 117 5.38 -13.17 11.43
N ASP A 118 4.44 -12.23 11.44
CA ASP A 118 3.12 -12.43 12.04
C ASP A 118 2.35 -13.54 11.29
N GLN A 119 2.44 -13.55 9.95
CA GLN A 119 1.65 -14.43 9.08
C GLN A 119 2.31 -15.77 8.74
N TYR A 120 3.65 -15.81 8.61
CA TYR A 120 4.43 -17.00 8.26
C TYR A 120 5.40 -17.44 9.35
N GLY A 121 5.62 -16.65 10.40
CA GLY A 121 6.48 -17.00 11.53
C GLY A 121 7.96 -17.14 11.19
N ILE A 122 8.41 -16.45 10.15
CA ILE A 122 9.83 -16.36 9.78
C ILE A 122 10.45 -15.24 10.61
N THR A 123 11.46 -15.55 11.43
CA THR A 123 12.16 -14.57 12.26
C THR A 123 13.09 -13.70 11.41
N PHE A 124 13.23 -12.42 11.78
CA PHE A 124 14.21 -11.51 11.19
C PHE A 124 15.22 -11.09 12.26
N GLN A 125 16.49 -11.46 12.05
CA GLN A 125 17.58 -11.15 12.99
C GLN A 125 17.87 -9.65 12.97
N ASN A 126 18.11 -9.07 14.15
CA ASN A 126 18.37 -7.63 14.37
C ASN A 126 17.21 -6.70 14.01
N HIS A 127 15.98 -7.21 13.86
CA HIS A 127 14.82 -6.38 13.63
C HIS A 127 14.45 -5.56 14.88
N PRO A 128 14.25 -4.23 14.78
CA PRO A 128 14.04 -3.35 15.95
C PRO A 128 12.70 -3.54 16.66
N ASP A 129 11.62 -3.87 15.95
CA ASP A 129 10.27 -4.05 16.51
C ASP A 129 9.57 -5.30 15.97
N LEU A 130 10.09 -6.50 16.27
CA LEU A 130 9.49 -7.75 15.78
C LEU A 130 8.33 -8.20 16.67
N ARG A 131 7.16 -7.61 16.45
CA ARG A 131 5.90 -7.95 17.13
C ARG A 131 4.74 -8.10 16.16
N ARG A 132 3.62 -8.64 16.65
CA ARG A 132 2.42 -8.86 15.82
C ARG A 132 1.90 -7.52 15.30
N ILE A 133 1.33 -7.56 14.10
CA ILE A 133 0.96 -6.34 13.37
C ILE A 133 -0.45 -6.40 12.83
N LEU A 134 -0.88 -7.56 12.34
CA LEU A 134 -2.24 -7.80 11.84
C LEU A 134 -3.05 -8.67 12.79
N ASN A 135 -2.41 -9.65 13.43
CA ASN A 135 -3.07 -10.51 14.41
C ASN A 135 -3.01 -9.90 15.81
N HIS A 136 -4.01 -10.22 16.62
CA HIS A 136 -4.04 -9.84 18.03
C HIS A 136 -2.83 -10.43 18.78
N TRP A 137 -2.27 -9.71 19.75
CA TRP A 137 -1.04 -10.11 20.48
C TRP A 137 -1.13 -11.51 21.14
N GLN A 138 -2.31 -11.90 21.65
CA GLN A 138 -2.56 -13.22 22.23
C GLN A 138 -2.72 -14.35 21.20
N PHE A 139 -2.84 -14.02 19.91
CA PHE A 139 -3.05 -15.02 18.87
C PHE A 139 -1.86 -15.99 18.85
N LYS A 140 -2.14 -17.30 18.71
CA LYS A 140 -1.10 -18.33 18.65
C LYS A 140 -1.08 -18.99 17.28
N GLY A 141 0.10 -19.01 16.66
CA GLY A 141 0.29 -19.50 15.30
C GLY A 141 0.37 -18.40 14.25
N HIS A 142 0.29 -18.82 12.99
CA HIS A 142 0.63 -18.06 11.79
C HIS A 142 -0.40 -18.39 10.69
N PRO A 143 -1.38 -17.52 10.42
CA PRO A 143 -2.55 -17.86 9.61
C PRO A 143 -2.27 -18.25 8.16
N LEU A 144 -1.21 -17.70 7.55
CA LEU A 144 -0.89 -17.95 6.14
C LEU A 144 -0.15 -19.27 5.92
N ARG A 145 0.45 -19.88 6.96
CA ARG A 145 1.08 -21.20 6.82
C ARG A 145 0.08 -22.25 6.34
N LYS A 146 0.56 -23.21 5.54
CA LYS A 146 -0.28 -24.30 4.98
C LYS A 146 -0.72 -25.31 6.04
N ASP A 147 -0.01 -25.41 7.15
CA ASP A 147 -0.33 -26.29 8.28
C ASP A 147 -1.24 -25.65 9.34
N TYR A 148 -1.59 -24.36 9.20
CA TYR A 148 -2.51 -23.71 10.12
C TYR A 148 -3.97 -24.09 9.84
N ASP A 149 -4.68 -24.55 10.87
CA ASP A 149 -6.10 -24.88 10.78
C ASP A 149 -6.97 -23.60 10.77
N ILE A 150 -7.50 -23.25 9.61
CA ILE A 150 -8.33 -22.05 9.39
C ILE A 150 -9.64 -22.12 10.21
N GLY A 151 -10.13 -23.33 10.52
CA GLY A 151 -11.35 -23.51 11.32
C GLY A 151 -11.13 -23.28 12.82
N LYS A 152 -9.87 -23.22 13.28
CA LYS A 152 -9.52 -23.06 14.68
C LYS A 152 -9.71 -21.60 15.13
N GLY A 153 -10.92 -21.29 15.57
CA GLY A 153 -11.21 -20.03 16.25
C GLY A 153 -10.41 -19.90 17.57
N GLN A 154 -9.85 -18.72 17.82
CA GLN A 154 -9.18 -18.39 19.07
C GLN A 154 -9.84 -17.16 19.68
N ILE A 155 -10.33 -17.28 20.91
CA ILE A 155 -10.87 -16.14 21.65
C ILE A 155 -9.70 -15.47 22.36
N CYS A 156 -9.42 -14.22 21.96
CA CYS A 156 -8.51 -13.34 22.68
C CYS A 156 -9.32 -12.49 23.65
N THR A 157 -8.98 -12.50 24.93
CA THR A 157 -9.77 -11.90 26.01
C THR A 157 -9.12 -10.67 26.64
N GLU A 158 -7.82 -10.48 26.47
CA GLU A 158 -7.07 -9.41 27.13
C GLU A 158 -6.73 -8.29 26.15
N SER A 159 -7.01 -7.06 26.56
CA SER A 159 -6.64 -5.87 25.78
C SER A 159 -5.14 -5.60 25.90
N ASP A 160 -4.48 -5.32 24.77
CA ASP A 160 -3.11 -4.86 24.78
C ASP A 160 -3.01 -3.44 25.37
N ARG A 161 -2.07 -3.23 26.29
CA ARG A 161 -1.82 -1.92 26.89
C ARG A 161 -0.82 -1.08 26.10
N LEU A 162 -0.03 -1.68 25.21
CA LEU A 162 0.99 -1.02 24.37
C LEU A 162 2.01 -0.17 25.16
N GLU A 163 2.10 -0.36 26.49
CA GLU A 163 2.95 0.44 27.38
C GLU A 163 4.44 0.23 27.07
N LYS A 164 4.83 -0.99 26.68
CA LYS A 164 6.23 -1.32 26.37
C LYS A 164 6.70 -0.56 25.14
N GLU A 165 5.84 -0.50 24.12
CA GLU A 165 6.17 0.07 22.82
C GLU A 165 6.18 1.57 22.85
N ILE A 166 5.24 2.18 23.58
CA ILE A 166 5.27 3.64 23.72
C ILE A 166 6.48 4.10 24.52
N ARG A 167 6.89 3.34 25.55
CA ARG A 167 8.14 3.61 26.29
C ARG A 167 9.38 3.46 25.40
N ALA A 168 9.42 2.43 24.55
CA ALA A 168 10.51 2.25 23.59
C ALA A 168 10.61 3.43 22.61
N ARG A 169 9.48 3.91 22.09
CA ARG A 169 9.43 5.11 21.22
C ARG A 169 9.85 6.39 21.94
N LEU A 170 9.45 6.55 23.20
CA LEU A 170 9.88 7.69 24.02
C LEU A 170 11.40 7.67 24.24
N ALA A 171 11.98 6.48 24.47
CA ALA A 171 13.42 6.31 24.61
C ALA A 171 14.17 6.60 23.30
N GLU A 172 13.66 6.15 22.13
CA GLU A 172 14.20 6.51 20.81
C GLU A 172 14.23 8.02 20.58
N ASN A 173 13.21 8.73 21.06
CA ASN A 173 13.10 10.18 20.97
C ASN A 173 13.91 10.93 22.06
N GLY A 174 14.72 10.22 22.85
CA GLY A 174 15.62 10.82 23.84
C GLY A 174 14.95 11.26 25.15
N ILE A 175 13.74 10.78 25.43
CA ILE A 175 13.00 11.10 26.66
C ILE A 175 13.26 9.96 27.66
N GLU A 176 14.15 10.21 28.62
CA GLU A 176 14.48 9.23 29.65
C GLU A 176 13.40 9.16 30.75
N GLU A 177 13.35 8.01 31.43
CA GLU A 177 12.45 7.77 32.57
C GLU A 177 12.72 8.73 33.76
N SER A 178 13.87 9.41 33.76
CA SER A 178 14.26 10.46 34.71
C SER A 178 13.50 11.77 34.46
N THR A 179 13.27 12.15 33.20
CA THR A 179 12.47 13.32 32.79
C THR A 179 10.99 13.12 33.11
N MET A 180 10.50 11.87 33.12
CA MET A 180 9.13 11.55 33.56
C MET A 180 8.88 11.79 35.06
N LYS A 181 9.93 12.01 35.85
CA LYS A 181 9.85 12.28 37.30
C LYS A 181 10.09 13.75 37.66
N ASP A 182 10.38 14.60 36.67
CA ASP A 182 10.45 16.04 36.91
C ASP A 182 9.05 16.59 37.21
N ILE A 183 8.93 17.36 38.28
CA ILE A 183 7.67 17.87 38.85
C ILE A 183 6.87 18.76 37.85
N ASN A 184 7.51 19.19 36.75
CA ASN A 184 6.94 20.11 35.76
C ASN A 184 6.60 19.47 34.40
N THR A 185 6.83 18.17 34.18
CA THR A 185 6.57 17.50 32.89
C THR A 185 5.71 16.26 33.12
N GLU A 186 4.39 16.42 33.15
CA GLU A 186 3.44 15.31 33.20
C GLU A 186 3.11 14.83 31.79
N ILE A 187 3.73 13.72 31.37
CA ILE A 187 3.40 13.07 30.11
C ILE A 187 2.02 12.43 30.23
N MET A 188 1.09 12.84 29.36
CA MET A 188 -0.25 12.27 29.27
C MET A 188 -0.30 11.20 28.19
N PHE A 189 -0.77 10.01 28.55
CA PHE A 189 -1.05 8.94 27.58
C PHE A 189 -2.51 8.99 27.15
N LEU A 190 -2.76 9.18 25.85
CA LEU A 190 -4.09 9.23 25.25
C LEU A 190 -4.27 8.08 24.26
N ASN A 191 -5.34 7.31 24.42
CA ASN A 191 -5.72 6.26 23.49
C ASN A 191 -6.83 6.77 22.56
N LEU A 192 -6.54 6.87 21.26
CA LEU A 192 -7.48 7.28 20.21
C LEU A 192 -7.91 6.04 19.42
N GLY A 193 -9.21 5.74 19.39
CA GLY A 193 -9.78 4.59 18.70
C GLY A 193 -9.98 3.35 19.59
N PRO A 194 -10.36 2.19 19.02
CA PRO A 194 -10.54 1.92 17.59
C PRO A 194 -11.80 2.55 16.98
N SER A 195 -12.72 3.04 17.82
CA SER A 195 -13.95 3.73 17.39
C SER A 195 -13.83 5.22 17.64
N HIS A 196 -13.37 5.98 16.65
CA HIS A 196 -13.33 7.44 16.69
C HIS A 196 -13.65 8.02 15.29
N PRO A 197 -14.38 9.14 15.16
CA PRO A 197 -14.75 9.68 13.84
C PRO A 197 -13.54 9.98 12.94
N ALA A 198 -12.46 10.53 13.52
CA ALA A 198 -11.25 10.91 12.78
C ALA A 198 -10.38 9.72 12.31
N THR A 199 -10.70 8.47 12.67
CA THR A 199 -9.91 7.31 12.25
C THR A 199 -10.35 6.73 10.91
N HIS A 200 -11.50 7.17 10.36
CA HIS A 200 -12.09 6.73 9.06
C HIS A 200 -11.98 5.22 8.81
N GLY A 201 -12.21 4.44 9.87
CA GLY A 201 -11.90 3.02 9.92
C GLY A 201 -11.53 2.60 11.34
N ALA A 202 -11.05 1.37 11.45
CA ALA A 202 -10.65 0.78 12.72
C ALA A 202 -9.12 0.77 12.84
N ILE A 203 -8.59 1.82 13.47
CA ILE A 203 -7.19 1.93 13.87
C ILE A 203 -7.16 2.46 15.31
N ARG A 204 -6.24 1.93 16.12
CA ARG A 204 -5.99 2.41 17.47
C ARG A 204 -4.64 3.08 17.52
N ILE A 205 -4.61 4.30 18.05
CA ILE A 205 -3.41 5.14 18.14
C ILE A 205 -3.21 5.47 19.61
N LEU A 206 -2.16 4.91 20.21
CA LEU A 206 -1.72 5.31 21.55
C LEU A 206 -0.69 6.43 21.41
N THR A 207 -1.01 7.60 21.96
CA THR A 207 -0.18 8.82 21.84
C THR A 207 0.30 9.26 23.21
N ALA A 208 1.59 9.60 23.32
CA ALA A 208 2.17 10.27 24.47
C ALA A 208 2.31 11.76 24.17
N LEU A 209 1.72 12.58 25.03
CA LEU A 209 1.60 14.02 24.86
C LEU A 209 2.31 14.73 26.02
N ASP A 210 3.02 15.81 25.68
CA ASP A 210 3.46 16.83 26.65
C ASP A 210 2.69 18.12 26.36
N GLY A 211 1.66 18.38 27.16
CA GLY A 211 0.65 19.40 26.86
C GLY A 211 -0.05 19.12 25.53
N GLU A 212 0.23 19.97 24.53
CA GLU A 212 -0.32 19.85 23.17
C GLU A 212 0.67 19.19 22.17
N THR A 213 1.92 18.95 22.59
CA THR A 213 2.97 18.41 21.71
C THR A 213 2.95 16.89 21.71
N VAL A 214 2.95 16.29 20.52
CA VAL A 214 3.06 14.84 20.35
C VAL A 214 4.51 14.41 20.51
N MET A 215 4.81 13.66 21.57
CA MET A 215 6.17 13.17 21.85
C MET A 215 6.42 11.81 21.21
N ALA A 216 5.43 10.91 21.23
CA ALA A 216 5.51 9.60 20.59
C ALA A 216 4.12 9.08 20.24
N ASN A 217 4.04 8.25 19.19
CA ASN A 217 2.83 7.51 18.85
C ASN A 217 3.14 6.03 18.58
N VAL A 218 2.17 5.18 18.89
CA VAL A 218 2.18 3.76 18.55
C VAL A 218 0.83 3.42 17.94
N ASN A 219 0.87 2.95 16.69
CA ASN A 219 -0.32 2.59 15.93
C ASN A 219 -0.50 1.07 15.98
N GLU A 220 -1.70 0.63 16.36
CA GLU A 220 -2.17 -0.74 16.28
C GLU A 220 -3.19 -0.85 15.14
N ILE A 221 -2.84 -1.67 14.15
CA ILE A 221 -3.67 -2.00 12.98
C ILE A 221 -4.11 -3.47 13.05
N GLY A 222 -4.86 -3.94 12.05
CA GLY A 222 -5.28 -5.35 11.97
C GLY A 222 -6.72 -5.62 12.38
N TYR A 223 -7.45 -4.65 12.95
CA TYR A 223 -8.88 -4.80 13.28
C TYR A 223 -9.77 -5.15 12.08
N LEU A 224 -9.34 -4.78 10.85
CA LEU A 224 -10.03 -5.10 9.60
C LEU A 224 -9.36 -6.26 8.84
N HIS A 225 -8.35 -6.92 9.41
CA HIS A 225 -7.69 -8.05 8.77
C HIS A 225 -8.65 -9.26 8.71
N ARG A 226 -8.96 -9.72 7.49
CA ARG A 226 -9.94 -10.80 7.24
C ARG A 226 -9.32 -12.04 6.60
N GLY A 227 -7.99 -12.08 6.44
CA GLY A 227 -7.31 -13.20 5.77
C GLY A 227 -7.76 -13.41 4.32
N PHE A 228 -7.88 -12.32 3.53
CA PHE A 228 -8.29 -12.42 2.13
C PHE A 228 -7.31 -13.25 1.30
N GLU A 229 -6.01 -13.13 1.57
CA GLU A 229 -4.96 -13.92 0.92
C GLU A 229 -5.15 -15.42 1.16
N LYS A 230 -5.37 -15.82 2.42
CA LYS A 230 -5.64 -17.23 2.77
C LYS A 230 -6.90 -17.75 2.10
N THR A 231 -7.93 -16.92 2.01
CA THR A 231 -9.18 -17.27 1.33
C THR A 231 -8.97 -17.44 -0.17
N ALA A 232 -8.10 -16.62 -0.78
CA ALA A 232 -7.79 -16.67 -2.21
C ALA A 232 -7.12 -18.00 -2.61
N GLU A 233 -6.32 -18.61 -1.73
CA GLU A 233 -5.66 -19.91 -2.00
C GLU A 233 -6.66 -21.05 -2.33
N ASN A 234 -7.85 -21.02 -1.73
CA ASN A 234 -8.88 -22.05 -1.88
C ASN A 234 -9.89 -21.72 -2.99
N ARG A 235 -9.66 -20.67 -3.79
CA ARG A 235 -10.60 -20.17 -4.79
C ARG A 235 -9.94 -20.16 -6.18
N THR A 236 -10.78 -20.25 -7.20
CA THR A 236 -10.31 -20.08 -8.58
C THR A 236 -10.02 -18.61 -8.89
N TYR A 237 -9.15 -18.32 -9.85
CA TYR A 237 -8.74 -16.94 -10.17
C TYR A 237 -9.89 -15.97 -10.41
N ASN A 238 -10.96 -16.40 -11.08
CA ASN A 238 -12.16 -15.57 -11.31
C ASN A 238 -13.02 -15.37 -10.05
N GLN A 239 -13.01 -16.31 -9.10
CA GLN A 239 -13.72 -16.18 -7.82
C GLN A 239 -13.02 -15.20 -6.86
N ILE A 240 -11.78 -14.81 -7.13
CA ILE A 240 -11.01 -13.86 -6.33
C ILE A 240 -11.36 -12.41 -6.69
N VAL A 241 -11.88 -12.12 -7.88
CA VAL A 241 -12.25 -10.75 -8.31
C VAL A 241 -13.18 -10.04 -7.30
N PRO A 242 -14.21 -10.67 -6.72
CA PRO A 242 -15.02 -10.02 -5.69
C PRO A 242 -14.30 -9.76 -4.35
N LEU A 243 -13.16 -10.40 -4.10
CA LEU A 243 -12.31 -10.13 -2.94
C LEU A 243 -11.49 -8.86 -3.16
N THR A 244 -10.98 -8.65 -4.38
CA THR A 244 -10.18 -7.46 -4.73
C THR A 244 -10.99 -6.17 -4.70
N ASP A 245 -12.30 -6.24 -4.98
CA ASP A 245 -13.25 -5.13 -4.76
C ASP A 245 -13.27 -4.60 -3.32
N ARG A 246 -12.89 -5.43 -2.34
CA ARG A 246 -13.02 -5.14 -0.90
C ARG A 246 -11.71 -4.70 -0.25
N LEU A 247 -10.63 -4.57 -1.02
CA LEU A 247 -9.34 -4.09 -0.54
C LEU A 247 -9.40 -2.57 -0.33
N ASN A 248 -9.42 -1.79 -1.42
CA ASN A 248 -9.89 -0.40 -1.40
C ASN A 248 -11.33 -0.35 -1.89
N TYR A 249 -12.25 -0.12 -0.96
CA TYR A 249 -13.70 -0.11 -1.21
C TYR A 249 -14.20 1.15 -1.93
N CYS A 250 -13.35 2.20 -2.07
CA CYS A 250 -13.66 3.41 -2.83
C CYS A 250 -13.27 3.25 -4.32
N SER A 251 -12.21 2.51 -4.62
CA SER A 251 -11.69 2.26 -5.98
C SER A 251 -11.68 0.78 -6.36
N SER A 252 -12.83 0.13 -6.16
CA SER A 252 -13.02 -1.33 -6.37
C SER A 252 -12.57 -1.80 -7.75
N MET A 253 -12.94 -1.06 -8.81
CA MET A 253 -12.56 -1.40 -10.18
C MET A 253 -11.06 -1.26 -10.47
N MET A 254 -10.36 -0.33 -9.84
CA MET A 254 -8.90 -0.19 -10.01
C MET A 254 -8.17 -1.42 -9.46
N ASN A 255 -8.59 -1.90 -8.28
CA ASN A 255 -8.03 -3.12 -7.68
C ASN A 255 -8.26 -4.35 -8.55
N ASN A 256 -9.48 -4.48 -9.07
CA ASN A 256 -9.85 -5.55 -10.00
C ASN A 256 -9.01 -5.54 -11.27
N ILE A 257 -8.79 -4.35 -11.85
CA ILE A 257 -7.97 -4.20 -13.06
C ILE A 257 -6.52 -4.56 -12.76
N ALA A 258 -5.97 -4.14 -11.61
CA ALA A 258 -4.61 -4.48 -11.20
C ALA A 258 -4.43 -6.01 -11.03
N TYR A 259 -5.36 -6.67 -10.34
CA TYR A 259 -5.33 -8.12 -10.14
C TYR A 259 -5.47 -8.89 -11.47
N VAL A 260 -6.47 -8.52 -12.28
CA VAL A 260 -6.70 -9.18 -13.56
C VAL A 260 -5.53 -8.97 -14.52
N LYS A 261 -4.94 -7.76 -14.54
CA LYS A 261 -3.71 -7.48 -15.31
C LYS A 261 -2.59 -8.42 -14.90
N ALA A 262 -2.35 -8.59 -13.60
CA ALA A 262 -1.29 -9.46 -13.10
C ALA A 262 -1.49 -10.92 -13.56
N VAL A 263 -2.72 -11.43 -13.51
CA VAL A 263 -3.05 -12.79 -13.96
C VAL A 263 -2.93 -12.92 -15.49
N GLU A 264 -3.41 -11.95 -16.25
CA GLU A 264 -3.32 -11.93 -17.72
C GLU A 264 -1.86 -11.87 -18.20
N SER A 265 -1.03 -11.03 -17.58
CA SER A 265 0.40 -10.98 -17.85
C SER A 265 1.09 -12.31 -17.55
N TRP A 266 0.70 -13.00 -16.48
CA TRP A 266 1.25 -14.32 -16.16
C TRP A 266 0.81 -15.41 -17.14
N LEU A 267 -0.43 -15.37 -17.61
CA LEU A 267 -0.95 -16.29 -18.62
C LEU A 267 -0.49 -15.96 -20.05
N GLY A 268 0.09 -14.77 -20.28
CA GLY A 268 0.46 -14.30 -21.61
C GLY A 268 -0.75 -14.01 -22.51
N VAL A 269 -1.88 -13.61 -21.93
CA VAL A 269 -3.12 -13.34 -22.68
C VAL A 269 -3.19 -11.85 -23.03
N GLU A 270 -3.28 -11.54 -24.32
CA GLU A 270 -3.53 -10.19 -24.80
C GLU A 270 -5.03 -9.91 -24.92
N ILE A 271 -5.47 -8.76 -24.41
CA ILE A 271 -6.86 -8.32 -24.47
C ILE A 271 -7.10 -7.40 -25.67
N THR A 272 -8.33 -7.42 -26.20
CA THR A 272 -8.75 -6.55 -27.31
C THR A 272 -8.58 -5.06 -26.95
N GLU A 273 -8.26 -4.21 -27.93
CA GLU A 273 -8.12 -2.76 -27.75
C GLU A 273 -9.33 -2.13 -27.06
N ARG A 274 -10.56 -2.51 -27.46
CA ARG A 274 -11.79 -2.02 -26.83
C ARG A 274 -11.80 -2.27 -25.32
N ALA A 275 -11.43 -3.48 -24.88
CA ALA A 275 -11.35 -3.81 -23.46
C ALA A 275 -10.27 -3.00 -22.73
N GLN A 276 -9.14 -2.69 -23.38
CA GLN A 276 -8.09 -1.83 -22.82
C GLN A 276 -8.64 -0.41 -22.57
N PHE A 277 -9.28 0.19 -23.57
CA PHE A 277 -9.90 1.52 -23.45
C PHE A 277 -10.99 1.56 -22.37
N MET A 278 -11.85 0.54 -22.31
CA MET A 278 -12.85 0.44 -21.25
C MET A 278 -12.21 0.44 -19.86
N ARG A 279 -11.11 -0.31 -19.68
CA ARG A 279 -10.37 -0.34 -18.41
C ARG A 279 -9.75 1.00 -18.06
N VAL A 280 -9.18 1.72 -19.03
CA VAL A 280 -8.62 3.07 -18.81
C VAL A 280 -9.72 4.04 -18.35
N ILE A 281 -10.83 4.12 -19.08
CA ILE A 281 -11.96 5.01 -18.74
C ILE A 281 -12.48 4.72 -17.33
N LEU A 282 -12.71 3.44 -17.01
CA LEU A 282 -13.20 3.05 -15.68
C LEU A 282 -12.15 3.29 -14.59
N THR A 283 -10.86 3.07 -14.87
CA THR A 283 -9.79 3.33 -13.90
C THR A 283 -9.70 4.82 -13.56
N GLU A 284 -9.71 5.70 -14.56
CA GLU A 284 -9.65 7.15 -14.32
C GLU A 284 -10.94 7.67 -13.68
N PHE A 285 -12.11 7.13 -14.04
CA PHE A 285 -13.35 7.47 -13.36
C PHE A 285 -13.30 7.13 -11.86
N TYR A 286 -12.87 5.90 -11.51
CA TYR A 286 -12.72 5.52 -10.11
C TYR A 286 -11.58 6.24 -9.40
N ARG A 287 -10.53 6.69 -10.11
CA ARG A 287 -9.50 7.56 -9.54
C ARG A 287 -10.09 8.90 -9.10
N VAL A 288 -10.95 9.51 -9.92
CA VAL A 288 -11.67 10.73 -9.57
C VAL A 288 -12.53 10.50 -8.33
N LEU A 289 -13.30 9.41 -8.27
CA LEU A 289 -14.13 9.09 -7.11
C LEU A 289 -13.32 8.89 -5.82
N ASP A 290 -12.19 8.19 -5.90
CA ASP A 290 -11.31 7.96 -4.75
C ASP A 290 -10.76 9.30 -4.21
N HIS A 291 -10.32 10.19 -5.12
CA HIS A 291 -9.87 11.54 -4.74
C HIS A 291 -11.00 12.40 -4.14
N LEU A 292 -12.23 12.33 -4.66
CA LEU A 292 -13.37 13.03 -4.08
C LEU A 292 -13.60 12.59 -2.62
N VAL A 293 -13.51 11.29 -2.35
CA VAL A 293 -13.66 10.76 -0.98
C VAL A 293 -12.53 11.22 -0.09
N CYS A 294 -11.27 11.11 -0.53
CA CYS A 294 -10.12 11.55 0.26
C CYS A 294 -10.18 13.04 0.60
N ILE A 295 -10.52 13.89 -0.37
CA ILE A 295 -10.63 15.35 -0.17
C ILE A 295 -11.81 15.68 0.74
N ALA A 296 -12.98 15.07 0.52
CA ALA A 296 -14.16 15.30 1.35
C ALA A 296 -13.93 14.88 2.81
N ALA A 297 -13.33 13.70 3.03
CA ALA A 297 -12.98 13.19 4.36
C ALA A 297 -11.99 14.10 5.08
N ASN A 298 -10.94 14.54 4.38
CA ASN A 298 -9.94 15.45 4.94
C ASN A 298 -10.57 16.81 5.36
N LEU A 299 -11.46 17.34 4.53
CA LEU A 299 -12.13 18.62 4.82
C LEU A 299 -13.10 18.52 5.99
N VAL A 300 -13.86 17.44 6.12
CA VAL A 300 -14.76 17.26 7.27
C VAL A 300 -13.99 17.14 8.58
N ASP A 301 -12.84 16.46 8.59
CA ASP A 301 -11.98 16.35 9.77
C ASP A 301 -11.40 17.71 10.19
N MET A 302 -11.20 18.62 9.24
CA MET A 302 -10.82 20.01 9.52
C MET A 302 -12.01 20.90 9.92
N GLY A 303 -13.25 20.40 9.83
CA GLY A 303 -14.50 21.10 10.17
C GLY A 303 -15.28 21.65 8.98
N GLY A 304 -14.83 21.42 7.75
CA GLY A 304 -15.44 21.89 6.50
C GLY A 304 -16.61 21.04 6.01
N LEU A 305 -17.73 21.03 6.76
CA LEU A 305 -18.91 20.19 6.46
C LEU A 305 -19.60 20.49 5.13
N THR A 306 -19.59 21.74 4.65
CA THR A 306 -20.27 22.10 3.39
C THR A 306 -19.57 21.49 2.17
N ASN A 307 -18.24 21.52 2.15
CA ASN A 307 -17.46 20.93 1.05
C ASN A 307 -17.67 19.43 0.96
N TYR A 308 -17.84 18.76 2.11
CA TYR A 308 -18.17 17.34 2.14
C TYR A 308 -19.44 17.08 1.31
N TRP A 309 -20.53 17.82 1.52
CA TRP A 309 -21.77 17.61 0.76
C TRP A 309 -21.64 17.89 -0.73
N TYR A 310 -20.89 18.92 -1.13
CA TYR A 310 -20.66 19.20 -2.56
C TYR A 310 -19.94 18.05 -3.27
N LEU A 311 -18.96 17.42 -2.63
CA LEU A 311 -18.21 16.33 -3.24
C LEU A 311 -18.94 14.98 -3.10
N TYR A 312 -19.59 14.73 -1.96
CA TYR A 312 -20.23 13.44 -1.67
C TYR A 312 -21.56 13.25 -2.41
N ASN A 313 -22.28 14.32 -2.72
CA ASN A 313 -23.47 14.24 -3.57
C ASN A 313 -23.09 13.73 -4.97
N GLU A 314 -22.01 14.26 -5.55
CA GLU A 314 -21.52 13.82 -6.86
C GLU A 314 -20.99 12.39 -6.82
N LYS A 315 -20.34 12.00 -5.72
CA LYS A 315 -19.94 10.60 -5.49
C LYS A 315 -21.16 9.65 -5.46
N GLU A 316 -22.23 10.01 -4.74
CA GLU A 316 -23.43 9.15 -4.68
C GLU A 316 -24.13 9.06 -6.05
N ALA A 317 -24.20 10.17 -6.81
CA ALA A 317 -24.71 10.16 -8.18
C ALA A 317 -23.87 9.25 -9.10
N ALA A 318 -22.54 9.30 -8.97
CA ALA A 318 -21.63 8.44 -9.69
C ALA A 318 -21.83 6.94 -9.37
N TYR A 319 -22.17 6.59 -8.13
CA TYR A 319 -22.51 5.21 -7.77
C TYR A 319 -23.83 4.73 -8.41
N ASP A 320 -24.80 5.62 -8.59
CA ASP A 320 -26.02 5.28 -9.31
C ASP A 320 -25.76 5.08 -10.81
N PHE A 321 -24.88 5.90 -11.40
CA PHE A 321 -24.39 5.72 -12.76
C PHE A 321 -23.67 4.38 -12.95
N ILE A 322 -22.71 4.04 -12.08
CA ILE A 322 -22.00 2.75 -12.11
C ILE A 322 -22.94 1.56 -11.87
N SER A 323 -23.96 1.73 -11.03
CA SER A 323 -24.96 0.70 -10.78
C SER A 323 -25.74 0.34 -12.05
N ARG A 324 -26.00 1.31 -12.96
CA ARG A 324 -26.61 1.04 -14.27
C ARG A 324 -25.73 0.13 -15.14
N LEU A 325 -24.41 0.29 -15.07
CA LEU A 325 -23.47 -0.54 -15.84
C LEU A 325 -23.29 -1.94 -15.24
N THR A 326 -23.11 -2.01 -13.92
CA THR A 326 -22.59 -3.22 -13.25
C THR A 326 -23.65 -3.98 -12.44
N GLY A 327 -24.78 -3.33 -12.16
CA GLY A 327 -25.85 -3.85 -11.30
C GLY A 327 -25.58 -3.71 -9.80
N ALA A 328 -24.43 -3.16 -9.40
CA ALA A 328 -24.06 -2.92 -8.02
C ALA A 328 -23.43 -1.53 -7.85
N ARG A 329 -23.72 -0.87 -6.71
CA ARG A 329 -23.26 0.50 -6.44
C ARG A 329 -21.78 0.60 -6.08
N LEU A 330 -21.25 -0.33 -5.28
CA LEU A 330 -19.93 -0.23 -4.65
C LEU A 330 -18.98 -1.37 -5.04
N THR A 331 -19.42 -2.63 -4.85
CA THR A 331 -18.67 -3.82 -5.27
C THR A 331 -19.09 -4.24 -6.67
N SER A 332 -18.46 -3.65 -7.68
CA SER A 332 -18.95 -3.70 -9.06
C SER A 332 -18.48 -4.93 -9.84
N SER A 333 -17.42 -5.62 -9.43
CA SER A 333 -16.96 -6.93 -9.97
C SER A 333 -17.16 -7.10 -11.49
N PHE A 334 -16.80 -6.10 -12.28
CA PHE A 334 -17.15 -6.03 -13.71
C PHE A 334 -16.04 -6.53 -14.65
N THR A 335 -14.79 -6.55 -14.18
CA THR A 335 -13.68 -7.13 -14.95
C THR A 335 -13.69 -8.65 -14.87
N ARG A 336 -13.13 -9.30 -15.90
CA ARG A 336 -12.88 -10.74 -15.92
C ARG A 336 -11.50 -10.99 -16.51
N ILE A 337 -10.90 -12.12 -16.17
CA ILE A 337 -9.64 -12.53 -16.77
C ILE A 337 -9.88 -12.79 -18.26
N GLY A 338 -9.17 -12.06 -19.12
CA GLY A 338 -9.34 -12.05 -20.57
C GLY A 338 -10.14 -10.86 -21.12
N GLY A 339 -10.54 -9.90 -20.28
CA GLY A 339 -11.22 -8.67 -20.75
C GLY A 339 -12.24 -8.10 -19.77
N MET A 340 -13.46 -7.89 -20.26
CA MET A 340 -14.59 -7.31 -19.49
C MET A 340 -15.78 -8.27 -19.50
N TYR A 341 -16.64 -8.18 -18.49
CA TYR A 341 -17.83 -9.05 -18.43
C TYR A 341 -18.85 -8.73 -19.53
N ARG A 342 -19.07 -7.44 -19.81
CA ARG A 342 -19.98 -6.92 -20.83
C ARG A 342 -19.42 -5.63 -21.41
N ASP A 343 -19.98 -5.20 -22.52
CA ASP A 343 -19.74 -3.87 -23.08
C ASP A 343 -20.54 -2.78 -22.32
N PHE A 344 -20.24 -1.51 -22.60
CA PHE A 344 -21.06 -0.39 -22.14
C PHE A 344 -22.49 -0.47 -22.72
N TYR A 345 -23.46 0.07 -21.98
CA TYR A 345 -24.84 0.14 -22.44
C TYR A 345 -25.04 1.28 -23.45
N GLU A 346 -26.10 1.20 -24.26
CA GLU A 346 -26.44 2.24 -25.23
C GLU A 346 -26.76 3.57 -24.53
N GLY A 347 -26.04 4.64 -24.88
CA GLY A 347 -26.18 5.96 -24.24
C GLY A 347 -25.24 6.23 -23.06
N TRP A 348 -24.31 5.30 -22.76
CA TRP A 348 -23.29 5.46 -21.71
C TRP A 348 -22.49 6.76 -21.85
N GLU A 349 -22.10 7.13 -23.07
CA GLU A 349 -21.26 8.31 -23.31
C GLU A 349 -21.96 9.61 -22.88
N THR A 350 -23.25 9.75 -23.20
CA THR A 350 -24.05 10.90 -22.79
C THR A 350 -24.21 10.96 -21.27
N ASP A 351 -24.50 9.83 -20.63
CA ASP A 351 -24.63 9.76 -19.17
C ASP A 351 -23.29 10.06 -18.48
N LEU A 352 -22.17 9.57 -19.02
CA LEU A 352 -20.83 9.86 -18.52
C LEU A 352 -20.50 11.35 -18.63
N GLU A 353 -20.80 11.98 -19.77
CA GLU A 353 -20.55 13.41 -19.98
C GLU A 353 -21.37 14.27 -19.00
N LEU A 354 -22.63 13.92 -18.75
CA LEU A 354 -23.45 14.59 -17.74
C LEU A 354 -22.83 14.45 -16.34
N GLN A 355 -22.44 13.23 -15.95
CA GLN A 355 -21.84 12.98 -14.65
C GLN A 355 -20.50 13.71 -14.47
N LEU A 356 -19.69 13.81 -15.52
CA LEU A 356 -18.42 14.55 -15.47
C LEU A 356 -18.66 16.05 -15.26
N ARG A 357 -19.65 16.65 -15.93
CA ARG A 357 -20.02 18.06 -15.72
C ARG A 357 -20.47 18.34 -14.29
N ASP A 358 -21.25 17.44 -13.70
CA ASP A 358 -21.72 17.59 -12.32
C ASP A 358 -20.56 17.43 -11.32
N ILE A 359 -19.64 16.48 -11.56
CA ILE A 359 -18.40 16.33 -10.77
C ILE A 359 -17.53 17.60 -10.88
N GLU A 360 -17.30 18.12 -12.08
CA GLU A 360 -16.50 19.35 -12.29
C GLU A 360 -17.10 20.54 -11.55
N LYS A 361 -18.42 20.67 -11.57
CA LYS A 361 -19.13 21.69 -10.81
C LYS A 361 -18.92 21.51 -9.30
N GLY A 362 -19.10 20.29 -8.77
CA GLY A 362 -18.88 20.00 -7.35
C GLY A 362 -17.44 20.29 -6.90
N ILE A 363 -16.46 19.95 -7.73
CA ILE A 363 -15.04 20.28 -7.51
C ILE A 363 -14.82 21.79 -7.54
N GLY A 364 -15.37 22.50 -8.53
CA GLY A 364 -15.26 23.95 -8.66
C GLY A 364 -15.84 24.71 -7.46
N ASP A 365 -17.05 24.31 -7.03
CA ASP A 365 -17.72 24.89 -5.86
C ASP A 365 -16.93 24.64 -4.56
N SER A 366 -16.38 23.42 -4.40
CA SER A 366 -15.50 23.10 -3.26
C SER A 366 -14.18 23.86 -3.31
N LEU A 367 -13.56 24.00 -4.48
CA LEU A 367 -12.28 24.69 -4.64
C LEU A 367 -12.43 26.19 -4.33
N ALA A 368 -13.50 26.83 -4.80
CA ALA A 368 -13.79 28.23 -4.53
C ALA A 368 -13.86 28.55 -3.02
N LEU A 369 -14.29 27.58 -2.19
CA LEU A 369 -14.36 27.72 -0.74
C LEU A 369 -13.03 27.48 -0.01
N ILE A 370 -12.06 26.83 -0.66
CA ILE A 370 -10.80 26.39 -0.04
C ILE A 370 -9.61 27.22 -0.52
N GLU A 371 -9.56 27.54 -1.81
CA GLU A 371 -8.40 28.11 -2.48
C GLU A 371 -7.87 29.38 -1.80
N THR A 372 -8.77 30.25 -1.34
CA THR A 372 -8.41 31.51 -0.66
C THR A 372 -8.63 31.46 0.85
N ASN A 373 -9.02 30.31 1.40
CA ASN A 373 -9.40 30.19 2.79
C ASN A 373 -8.17 30.06 3.69
N ARG A 374 -7.90 31.12 4.44
CA ARG A 374 -6.80 31.17 5.41
C ARG A 374 -6.84 30.04 6.43
N ILE A 375 -8.02 29.61 6.89
CA ILE A 375 -8.12 28.54 7.90
C ILE A 375 -7.58 27.22 7.33
N VAL A 376 -7.84 26.93 6.05
CA VAL A 376 -7.32 25.70 5.44
C VAL A 376 -5.80 25.81 5.30
N HIS A 377 -5.30 26.92 4.77
CA HIS A 377 -3.85 27.15 4.64
C HIS A 377 -3.12 27.08 5.98
N ASP A 378 -3.62 27.74 7.03
CA ASP A 378 -3.02 27.70 8.37
C ASP A 378 -3.03 26.28 8.99
N ARG A 379 -3.88 25.37 8.51
CA ARG A 379 -4.01 23.98 9.00
C ARG A 379 -3.30 22.93 8.14
N THR A 380 -2.97 23.24 6.88
CA THR A 380 -2.31 22.32 5.93
C THR A 380 -0.90 22.75 5.54
N GLN A 381 -0.56 24.03 5.67
CA GLN A 381 0.77 24.54 5.36
C GLN A 381 1.76 24.22 6.48
N ASP A 382 2.93 23.72 6.09
CA ASP A 382 4.04 23.35 6.99
C ASP A 382 3.70 22.28 8.05
N VAL A 383 2.65 21.47 7.81
CA VAL A 383 2.26 20.35 8.68
C VAL A 383 2.71 19.02 8.06
N CYS A 384 3.40 18.19 8.85
CA CYS A 384 3.84 16.84 8.45
C CYS A 384 4.71 16.80 7.17
N ILE A 385 5.68 17.72 7.07
CA ILE A 385 6.65 17.77 5.96
C ILE A 385 7.41 16.44 5.88
N LEU A 386 7.31 15.77 4.74
CA LEU A 386 8.01 14.53 4.46
C LEU A 386 9.15 14.76 3.45
N PRO A 387 10.41 14.63 3.87
CA PRO A 387 11.55 14.69 2.95
C PRO A 387 11.51 13.57 1.90
N ALA A 388 12.02 13.86 0.70
CA ALA A 388 12.08 12.91 -0.42
C ALA A 388 12.82 11.60 -0.06
N GLU A 389 13.95 11.69 0.63
CA GLU A 389 14.75 10.52 1.05
C GLU A 389 13.98 9.63 2.04
N THR A 390 13.30 10.25 3.01
CA THR A 390 12.45 9.53 3.96
C THR A 390 11.27 8.88 3.25
N ALA A 391 10.63 9.59 2.31
CA ALA A 391 9.53 9.05 1.52
C ALA A 391 9.95 7.78 0.75
N LEU A 392 11.13 7.80 0.12
CA LEU A 392 11.69 6.65 -0.58
C LEU A 392 12.03 5.49 0.38
N SER A 393 12.70 5.80 1.50
CA SER A 393 13.09 4.80 2.50
C SER A 393 11.89 4.06 3.11
N TYR A 394 10.78 4.76 3.34
CA TYR A 394 9.52 4.19 3.82
C TYR A 394 8.62 3.63 2.71
N GLY A 395 9.07 3.61 1.45
CA GLY A 395 8.33 3.00 0.35
C GLY A 395 7.04 3.73 -0.03
N PHE A 396 6.93 5.03 0.28
CA PHE A 396 5.77 5.83 -0.12
C PHE A 396 5.66 5.91 -1.65
N THR A 397 4.44 5.87 -2.17
CA THR A 397 4.15 5.95 -3.61
C THR A 397 2.97 6.90 -3.88
N GLY A 398 2.71 7.20 -5.15
CA GLY A 398 1.53 7.97 -5.56
C GLY A 398 1.58 9.44 -5.11
N PRO A 399 0.45 10.04 -4.69
CA PRO A 399 0.39 11.45 -4.32
C PRO A 399 1.39 11.85 -3.23
N THR A 400 1.64 10.98 -2.24
CA THR A 400 2.56 11.26 -1.12
C THR A 400 4.02 11.40 -1.58
N LEU A 401 4.46 10.54 -2.52
CA LEU A 401 5.79 10.61 -3.10
C LEU A 401 5.96 11.80 -4.05
N ARG A 402 4.91 12.12 -4.81
CA ARG A 402 4.93 13.31 -5.68
C ARG A 402 4.89 14.61 -4.89
N ALA A 403 4.19 14.63 -3.77
CA ALA A 403 4.18 15.78 -2.87
C ALA A 403 5.56 16.01 -2.24
N SER A 404 6.41 14.99 -2.10
CA SER A 404 7.80 15.12 -1.63
C SER A 404 8.79 15.60 -2.70
N GLY A 405 8.34 15.86 -3.92
CA GLY A 405 9.14 16.41 -5.02
C GLY A 405 9.71 15.38 -6.00
N ILE A 406 9.36 14.10 -5.85
CA ILE A 406 9.82 13.05 -6.77
C ILE A 406 8.77 12.83 -7.87
N PRO A 407 9.09 13.09 -9.15
CA PRO A 407 8.15 13.01 -10.26
C PRO A 407 7.98 11.57 -10.74
N PHE A 408 7.39 10.70 -9.91
CA PHE A 408 7.18 9.28 -10.23
C PHE A 408 5.69 8.95 -10.40
N ASP A 409 5.30 8.44 -11.57
CA ASP A 409 3.96 7.95 -11.87
C ASP A 409 4.00 6.82 -12.92
N LEU A 410 3.49 5.65 -12.54
CA LEU A 410 3.50 4.46 -13.38
C LEU A 410 2.77 4.63 -14.72
N ARG A 411 1.83 5.56 -14.84
CA ARG A 411 1.13 5.79 -16.12
C ARG A 411 2.04 6.43 -17.17
N LYS A 412 3.07 7.17 -16.74
CA LYS A 412 4.07 7.80 -17.63
C LYS A 412 5.38 7.03 -17.68
N ASP A 413 5.88 6.59 -16.53
CA ASP A 413 7.18 5.93 -16.44
C ASP A 413 7.12 4.47 -16.90
N ALA A 414 5.98 3.80 -16.68
CA ALA A 414 5.73 2.38 -16.94
C ALA A 414 4.39 2.15 -17.68
N PRO A 415 4.15 2.80 -18.83
CA PRO A 415 2.82 2.86 -19.42
C PRO A 415 2.25 1.46 -19.69
N TYR A 416 0.94 1.34 -19.46
CA TYR A 416 0.15 0.14 -19.70
C TYR A 416 -1.16 0.53 -20.40
N TYR A 417 -1.85 -0.40 -21.07
CA TYR A 417 -3.11 -0.13 -21.78
C TYR A 417 -3.10 1.14 -22.65
N ASN A 418 -1.97 1.43 -23.30
CA ASN A 418 -1.74 2.59 -24.16
C ASN A 418 -1.92 3.95 -23.47
N TYR A 419 -1.62 4.07 -22.16
CA TYR A 419 -1.59 5.38 -21.46
C TYR A 419 -0.69 6.42 -22.17
N GLU A 420 0.33 5.96 -22.89
CA GLU A 420 1.22 6.78 -23.74
C GLU A 420 0.53 7.52 -24.90
N SER A 421 -0.66 7.08 -25.32
CA SER A 421 -1.43 7.74 -26.37
C SER A 421 -2.27 8.91 -25.87
N PHE A 422 -2.39 9.10 -24.55
CA PHE A 422 -3.18 10.16 -23.94
C PHE A 422 -2.28 11.29 -23.46
N ASP A 423 -2.73 12.52 -23.68
CA ASP A 423 -2.05 13.72 -23.18
C ASP A 423 -2.57 14.09 -21.79
N PHE A 424 -1.70 14.06 -20.79
CA PHE A 424 -2.00 14.47 -19.42
C PHE A 424 -0.74 14.91 -18.68
N GLU A 425 -0.90 15.77 -17.68
CA GLU A 425 0.18 16.22 -16.81
C GLU A 425 0.10 15.55 -15.44
N VAL A 426 1.26 15.35 -14.82
CA VAL A 426 1.37 14.76 -13.49
C VAL A 426 1.74 15.87 -12.50
N PRO A 427 0.90 16.19 -11.50
CA PRO A 427 1.21 17.22 -10.52
C PRO A 427 2.31 16.73 -9.57
N VAL A 428 3.32 17.56 -9.35
CA VAL A 428 4.47 17.30 -8.48
C VAL A 428 4.61 18.47 -7.50
N GLY A 429 4.69 18.16 -6.21
CA GLY A 429 4.83 19.16 -5.16
C GLY A 429 6.23 19.76 -5.13
N SER A 430 6.34 21.05 -4.81
CA SER A 430 7.62 21.76 -4.70
C SER A 430 8.20 21.76 -3.28
N LYS A 431 7.35 21.60 -2.26
CA LYS A 431 7.73 21.52 -0.84
C LYS A 431 7.11 20.24 -0.27
N GLY A 432 7.96 19.37 0.29
CA GLY A 432 7.54 18.06 0.77
C GLY A 432 6.31 18.11 1.67
N ILE A 433 5.27 17.34 1.31
CA ILE A 433 3.92 17.32 1.90
C ILE A 433 3.51 18.66 2.51
N SER A 434 3.01 19.53 1.65
CA SER A 434 1.97 20.47 2.03
C SER A 434 1.00 20.53 0.86
N THR A 435 -0.26 20.17 1.09
CA THR A 435 -1.34 20.32 0.12
C THR A 435 -1.70 21.80 0.04
N THR A 436 -0.88 22.57 -0.68
CA THR A 436 -1.23 23.74 -1.50
C THR A 436 0.06 24.32 -2.09
N GLY A 437 0.24 24.08 -3.40
CA GLY A 437 1.32 24.60 -4.22
C GLY A 437 1.14 24.18 -5.66
#